data_AF-X1D3C2-F1
#
_entry.id   AF-X1D3C2-F1
#
_cell.length_a   1.000
_cell.length_b   1.000
_cell.length_c   1.000
_cell.angle_alpha   90.00
_cell.angle_beta   90.00
_cell.angle_gamma   90.00
#
_symmetry.space_group_name_H-M   'P 1'
#
loop_
_entity.id
_entity.type
_entity.pdbx_description
1 polymer ?
#
loop_
_entity_poly.entity_id
_entity_poly.type
_entity_poly.pdbx_seq_one_letter_code
_entity_poly.pdbx_strand_id
1 'polypeptide(L)'
;MVVDVRPYTDEKFGNSKNYYFYQNNEGKILFCLTPSPNITGIDRRETSLFLPQIAKRMVQLLPRLKNIKIRRTWRGLYPMTKNGNPLIGKVGEVDGYINAVGMCGQGFMLGPG
;
A
#
# COMPACT_ATOMS: atom_id res chain seq x y z
N MET A 1 -11.28 -8.02 -5.59
CA MET A 1 -10.04 -7.80 -4.81
C MET A 1 -9.84 -8.99 -3.89
N VAL A 2 -8.61 -9.46 -3.70
CA VAL A 2 -8.24 -10.49 -2.71
C VAL A 2 -7.40 -9.82 -1.63
N VAL A 3 -7.74 -10.09 -0.37
CA VAL A 3 -7.00 -9.60 0.80
C VAL A 3 -6.60 -10.79 1.65
N ASP A 4 -5.31 -10.99 1.83
CA ASP A 4 -4.74 -11.97 2.74
C ASP A 4 -4.27 -11.26 4.02
N VAL A 5 -5.03 -11.45 5.09
CA VAL A 5 -4.81 -10.79 6.39
C VAL A 5 -3.79 -11.51 7.26
N ARG A 6 -3.27 -12.66 6.81
CA ARG A 6 -2.29 -13.41 7.59
C ARG A 6 -0.93 -12.68 7.54
N PRO A 7 -0.27 -12.48 8.69
CA PRO A 7 1.08 -11.96 8.70
C PRO A 7 2.04 -12.95 8.03
N TYR A 8 3.15 -12.42 7.51
CA TYR A 8 4.19 -13.23 6.90
C TYR A 8 5.57 -12.75 7.36
N THR A 9 6.42 -13.70 7.71
CA THR A 9 7.81 -13.48 8.14
C THR A 9 8.75 -13.94 7.03
N ASP A 10 9.70 -13.10 6.66
CA ASP A 10 10.75 -13.44 5.69
C ASP A 10 12.08 -12.86 6.17
N GLU A 11 12.99 -13.74 6.60
CA GLU A 11 14.29 -13.35 7.17
C GLU A 11 15.17 -12.59 6.16
N LYS A 12 14.98 -12.83 4.86
CA LYS A 12 15.81 -12.24 3.82
C LYS A 12 15.27 -10.90 3.33
N PHE A 13 13.96 -10.80 3.17
CA PHE A 13 13.36 -9.64 2.53
C PHE A 13 12.53 -8.76 3.46
N GLY A 14 12.10 -9.25 4.63
CA GLY A 14 11.36 -8.49 5.63
C GLY A 14 9.93 -8.99 5.85
N ASN A 15 9.34 -8.59 6.97
CA ASN A 15 8.03 -9.06 7.41
C ASN A 15 6.89 -8.16 6.92
N SER A 16 5.68 -8.69 6.97
CA SER A 16 4.47 -8.00 6.51
C SER A 16 3.25 -8.38 7.34
N LYS A 17 2.33 -7.43 7.52
CA LYS A 17 1.08 -7.64 8.28
C LYS A 17 -0.02 -8.27 7.44
N ASN A 18 -0.09 -7.88 6.16
CA ASN A 18 -1.10 -8.33 5.21
C ASN A 18 -0.61 -8.15 3.77
N TYR A 19 -1.35 -8.74 2.85
CA TYR A 19 -1.21 -8.61 1.41
C TYR A 19 -2.56 -8.36 0.77
N TYR A 20 -2.59 -7.62 -0.33
CA TYR A 20 -3.78 -7.56 -1.16
C TYR A 20 -3.43 -7.36 -2.63
N PHE A 21 -4.33 -7.81 -3.49
CA PHE A 21 -4.21 -7.62 -4.92
C PHE A 21 -5.56 -7.61 -5.61
N TYR A 22 -5.59 -7.04 -6.80
CA TYR A 22 -6.74 -7.11 -7.68
C TYR A 22 -6.28 -7.05 -9.13
N GLN A 23 -7.12 -7.56 -10.03
CA GLN A 23 -6.96 -7.39 -11.46
C GLN A 23 -7.87 -6.24 -11.90
N ASN A 24 -7.32 -5.26 -12.62
CA ASN A 24 -8.11 -4.17 -13.19
C ASN A 24 -8.81 -4.62 -14.50
N ASN A 25 -9.64 -3.74 -15.06
CA ASN A 25 -10.37 -3.99 -16.31
C ASN A 25 -9.48 -4.17 -17.54
N GLU A 26 -8.24 -3.69 -17.51
CA GLU A 26 -7.23 -3.91 -18.56
C GLU A 26 -6.48 -5.25 -18.40
N GLY A 27 -6.88 -6.09 -17.44
CA GLY A 27 -6.23 -7.37 -17.17
C GLY A 27 -4.91 -7.28 -16.41
N LYS A 28 -4.46 -6.08 -16.01
CA LYS A 28 -3.24 -5.87 -15.21
C LYS A 28 -3.52 -6.23 -13.76
N ILE A 29 -2.57 -6.87 -13.09
CA ILE A 29 -2.70 -7.22 -11.68
C ILE A 29 -1.85 -6.26 -10.85
N LEU A 30 -2.48 -5.63 -9.86
CA LEU A 30 -1.84 -4.71 -8.93
C LEU A 30 -1.71 -5.39 -7.57
N PHE A 31 -0.51 -5.32 -7.00
CA PHE A 31 -0.17 -5.95 -5.72
C PHE A 31 0.37 -4.93 -4.72
N CYS A 32 0.04 -5.14 -3.45
CA CYS A 32 0.63 -4.40 -2.35
C CYS A 32 0.68 -5.27 -1.08
N LEU A 33 1.54 -4.86 -0.14
CA LEU A 33 1.63 -5.42 1.20
C LEU A 33 1.79 -4.30 2.22
N THR A 34 1.47 -4.58 3.48
CA THR A 34 1.81 -3.68 4.58
C THR A 34 3.09 -4.18 5.26
N PRO A 35 4.22 -3.45 5.19
CA PRO A 35 5.45 -3.87 5.85
C PRO A 35 5.28 -3.88 7.38
N SER A 36 6.02 -4.76 8.06
CA SER A 36 6.05 -4.83 9.51
C SER A 36 7.52 -4.90 9.99
N PRO A 37 8.05 -3.86 10.66
CA PRO A 37 7.40 -2.61 11.03
C PRO A 37 7.11 -1.69 9.82
N ASN A 38 6.32 -0.65 10.05
CA ASN A 38 6.08 0.39 9.05
C ASN A 38 7.40 1.11 8.72
N ILE A 39 7.62 1.42 7.43
CA ILE A 39 8.78 2.17 6.97
C ILE A 39 8.41 3.66 6.98
N THR A 40 9.06 4.46 7.82
CA THR A 40 8.84 5.90 7.94
C THR A 40 9.82 6.70 7.07
N GLY A 41 9.52 7.99 6.88
CA GLY A 41 10.35 8.91 6.09
C GLY A 41 9.80 9.17 4.70
N ILE A 42 10.64 9.80 3.87
CA ILE A 42 10.28 10.33 2.55
C ILE A 42 10.94 9.58 1.38
N ASP A 43 11.59 8.44 1.67
CA ASP A 43 12.25 7.65 0.63
C ASP A 43 11.21 7.04 -0.32
N ARG A 44 11.31 7.40 -1.59
CA ARG A 44 10.42 6.96 -2.67
C ARG A 44 11.10 6.03 -3.67
N ARG A 45 12.36 5.65 -3.43
CA ARG A 45 13.09 4.75 -4.32
C ARG A 45 12.45 3.37 -4.30
N GLU A 46 12.26 2.80 -5.48
CA GLU A 46 11.95 1.39 -5.67
C GLU A 46 13.21 0.53 -5.40
N THR A 47 13.22 -0.20 -4.28
CA THR A 47 14.32 -1.12 -3.95
C THR A 47 13.98 -2.55 -4.37
N SER A 48 15.01 -3.37 -4.52
CA SER A 48 14.87 -4.79 -4.89
C SER A 48 14.22 -5.67 -3.80
N LEU A 49 13.92 -5.13 -2.62
CA LEU A 49 13.41 -5.89 -1.47
C LEU A 49 11.93 -6.27 -1.62
N PHE A 50 11.10 -5.37 -2.13
CA PHE A 50 9.64 -5.54 -2.15
C PHE A 50 9.18 -6.62 -3.13
N LEU A 51 9.78 -6.67 -4.32
CA LEU A 51 9.35 -7.57 -5.38
C LEU A 51 9.48 -9.06 -4.97
N PRO A 52 10.61 -9.52 -4.39
CA PRO A 52 10.72 -10.88 -3.86
C PRO A 52 9.69 -11.23 -2.78
N GLN A 53 9.36 -10.31 -1.86
CA GLN A 53 8.32 -10.55 -0.84
C GLN A 53 6.96 -10.82 -1.51
N ILE A 54 6.56 -9.91 -2.41
CA ILE A 54 5.29 -10.00 -3.13
C ILE A 54 5.24 -11.25 -3.98
N ALA A 55 6.29 -11.52 -4.78
CA ALA A 55 6.32 -12.63 -5.71
C ALA A 55 6.17 -13.99 -5.00
N LYS A 56 6.90 -14.20 -3.91
CA LYS A 56 6.79 -15.43 -3.10
C LYS A 56 5.36 -15.62 -2.61
N ARG A 57 4.79 -14.60 -1.94
CA ARG A 57 3.45 -14.71 -1.37
C ARG A 57 2.37 -14.85 -2.43
N MET A 58 2.47 -14.09 -3.52
CA MET A 58 1.55 -14.15 -4.65
C MET A 58 1.48 -15.55 -5.25
N VAL A 59 2.63 -16.19 -5.50
CA VAL A 59 2.69 -17.53 -6.09
C VAL A 59 2.19 -18.59 -5.10
N GLN A 60 2.45 -18.44 -3.80
CA GLN A 60 1.87 -19.31 -2.77
C GLN A 60 0.35 -19.23 -2.73
N LEU A 61 -0.22 -18.02 -2.85
CA LEU A 61 -1.67 -17.81 -2.82
C LEU A 61 -2.36 -18.22 -4.12
N LEU A 62 -1.71 -17.94 -5.26
CA LEU A 62 -2.29 -18.16 -6.57
C LEU A 62 -1.22 -18.66 -7.55
N PRO A 63 -0.91 -19.98 -7.54
CA PRO A 63 0.20 -20.57 -8.29
C PRO A 63 0.18 -20.29 -9.80
N ARG A 64 -1.01 -20.08 -10.40
CA ARG A 64 -1.14 -19.72 -11.82
C ARG A 64 -0.47 -18.40 -12.20
N LEU A 65 -0.11 -17.56 -11.23
CA LEU A 65 0.61 -16.30 -11.45
C LEU A 65 2.13 -16.45 -11.59
N LYS A 66 2.70 -17.65 -11.44
CA LYS A 66 4.16 -17.87 -11.45
C LYS A 66 4.90 -17.37 -12.71
N ASN A 67 4.21 -17.29 -13.85
CA ASN A 67 4.81 -16.97 -15.15
C ASN A 67 4.40 -15.59 -15.69
N ILE A 68 3.77 -14.74 -14.87
CA ILE A 68 3.36 -13.41 -15.34
C ILE A 68 4.58 -12.49 -15.48
N LYS A 69 4.51 -11.55 -16.43
CA LYS A 69 5.55 -10.52 -16.61
C LYS A 69 5.37 -9.39 -15.61
N ILE A 70 6.45 -8.98 -14.98
CA ILE A 70 6.49 -7.77 -14.15
C ILE A 70 6.65 -6.57 -15.10
N ARG A 71 5.65 -5.68 -15.10
CA ARG A 71 5.67 -4.49 -15.97
C ARG A 71 6.34 -3.28 -15.32
N ARG A 72 6.18 -3.13 -13.99
CA ARG A 72 6.72 -2.01 -13.20
C ARG A 72 6.60 -2.29 -11.71
N THR A 73 7.48 -1.69 -10.94
CA THR A 73 7.37 -1.49 -9.49
C THR A 73 7.38 0.01 -9.21
N TRP A 74 6.79 0.44 -8.10
CA TRP A 74 6.84 1.83 -7.65
C TRP A 74 6.64 1.89 -6.15
N ARG A 75 7.00 3.03 -5.55
CA ARG A 75 6.77 3.32 -4.14
C ARG A 75 6.11 4.69 -3.98
N GLY A 76 5.08 4.72 -3.14
CA GLY A 76 4.38 5.94 -2.72
C GLY A 76 4.63 6.25 -1.25
N LEU A 77 4.24 7.45 -0.84
CA LEU A 77 4.22 7.86 0.56
C LEU A 77 2.77 7.97 1.02
N TYR A 78 2.46 7.39 2.17
CA TYR A 78 1.19 7.62 2.82
C TYR A 78 1.26 8.88 3.68
N PRO A 79 0.32 9.84 3.56
CA PRO A 79 0.23 10.99 4.44
C PRO A 79 -0.39 10.54 5.76
N MET A 80 0.41 9.89 6.60
CA MET A 80 -0.05 9.31 7.86
C MET A 80 -0.28 10.40 8.91
N THR A 81 -1.39 10.32 9.63
CA THR A 81 -1.64 11.07 10.86
C THR A 81 -1.33 10.20 12.08
N LYS A 82 -1.13 10.83 13.24
CA LYS A 82 -0.74 10.12 14.47
C LYS A 82 -1.72 9.01 14.88
N ASN A 83 -3.02 9.23 14.67
CA ASN A 83 -4.09 8.28 14.99
C ASN A 83 -4.64 7.53 13.78
N GLY A 84 -4.10 7.77 12.58
CA GLY A 84 -4.54 7.10 11.35
C GLY A 84 -5.84 7.66 10.73
N ASN A 85 -6.44 8.71 11.31
CA ASN A 85 -7.66 9.33 10.78
C ASN A 85 -7.35 10.54 9.89
N PRO A 86 -8.14 10.80 8.83
CA PRO A 86 -8.05 12.02 8.05
C PRO A 86 -8.19 13.30 8.89
N LEU A 87 -7.54 14.37 8.44
CA LEU A 87 -7.74 15.72 8.97
C LEU A 87 -8.64 16.49 7.99
N ILE A 88 -9.94 16.54 8.31
CA ILE A 88 -10.96 17.21 7.50
C ILE A 88 -11.69 18.24 8.36
N GLY A 89 -11.66 19.50 7.97
CA GLY A 89 -12.39 20.57 8.68
C GLY A 89 -11.74 21.95 8.61
N LYS A 90 -12.43 22.94 9.17
CA LYS A 90 -11.95 24.32 9.25
C LYS A 90 -10.78 24.44 10.23
N VAL A 91 -9.85 25.35 9.94
CA VAL A 91 -8.80 25.76 10.88
C VAL A 91 -9.27 27.02 11.61
N GLY A 92 -9.31 26.98 12.94
CA GLY A 92 -9.93 28.04 13.74
C GLY A 92 -9.24 29.42 13.68
N GLU A 93 -7.99 29.44 13.23
CA GLU A 93 -7.12 30.64 13.25
C GLU A 93 -7.16 31.42 11.93
N VAL A 94 -7.71 30.85 10.85
CA VAL A 94 -7.70 31.43 9.50
C VAL A 94 -9.09 31.30 8.88
N ASP A 95 -9.77 32.44 8.71
CA ASP A 95 -11.10 32.46 8.13
C ASP A 95 -11.10 31.90 6.70
N GLY A 96 -12.12 31.09 6.39
CA GLY A 96 -12.25 30.39 5.11
C GLY A 96 -11.28 29.22 4.87
N TYR A 97 -10.32 28.93 5.76
CA TYR A 97 -9.34 27.86 5.53
C TYR A 97 -9.84 26.47 5.96
N ILE A 98 -9.81 25.49 5.06
CA ILE A 98 -10.28 24.12 5.28
C ILE A 98 -9.17 23.12 4.95
N ASN A 99 -8.88 22.22 5.90
CA ASN A 99 -8.03 21.06 5.68
C ASN A 99 -8.83 19.90 5.12
N ALA A 100 -8.24 19.19 4.16
CA ALA A 100 -8.69 17.88 3.65
C ALA A 100 -7.47 17.02 3.33
N VAL A 101 -6.70 16.68 4.37
CA VAL A 101 -5.37 16.03 4.26
C VAL A 101 -5.28 14.81 5.16
N GLY A 102 -4.15 14.10 5.15
CA GLY A 102 -3.89 13.05 6.12
C GLY A 102 -4.72 11.77 5.92
N MET A 103 -5.15 11.50 4.68
CA MET A 103 -6.07 10.39 4.36
C MET A 103 -5.49 8.98 4.57
N CYS A 104 -4.23 8.86 5.01
CA CYS A 104 -3.55 7.59 5.24
C CYS A 104 -3.77 6.61 4.06
N GLY A 105 -4.09 5.35 4.34
CA GLY A 105 -4.40 4.32 3.33
C GLY A 105 -5.80 4.39 2.72
N GLN A 106 -6.62 5.39 3.07
CA GLN A 106 -8.05 5.43 2.75
C GLN A 106 -8.42 6.48 1.69
N GLY A 107 -7.46 7.30 1.24
CA GLY A 107 -7.75 8.45 0.37
C GLY A 107 -8.49 8.11 -0.93
N PHE A 108 -8.20 6.95 -1.53
CA PHE A 108 -8.93 6.51 -2.73
C PHE A 108 -10.38 6.09 -2.43
N MET A 109 -10.64 5.53 -1.24
CA MET A 109 -11.99 5.11 -0.84
C MET A 109 -12.87 6.28 -0.42
N LEU A 110 -12.24 7.32 0.17
CA LEU A 110 -12.92 8.50 0.68
C LEU A 110 -13.07 9.62 -0.37
N GLY A 111 -12.25 9.58 -1.42
CA GLY A 111 -12.34 10.52 -2.52
C GLY A 111 -13.64 10.33 -3.32
N PRO A 112 -14.09 11.36 -4.06
CA PRO A 112 -15.38 11.36 -4.74
C PRO A 112 -15.54 10.35 -5.89
N GLY A 113 -14.51 9.54 -6.20
CA GLY A 113 -14.59 8.47 -7.20
C GLY A 113 -14.53 8.96 -8.63
#